data_AF-A0A183HUJ5-F1
#
_entry.id   AF-A0A183HUJ5-F1
#
_cell.length_a   1.000
_cell.length_b   1.000
_cell.length_c   1.000
_cell.angle_alpha   90.00
_cell.angle_beta   90.00
_cell.angle_gamma   90.00
#
_symmetry.space_group_name_H-M   'P 1'
#
loop_
_entity.id
_entity.type
_entity.pdbx_description
1 polymer ?
#
loop_
_entity_poly.entity_id
_entity_poly.type
_entity_poly.pdbx_seq_one_letter_code
_entity_poly.pdbx_strand_id
1 'polypeptide(L)'
;FFFFFFFFFFFFFCRFEFPALLNLNAFIEDGDKKEPQDFLLHAVLVHSGDFHGGHYVVFINTNLGGPPKWCKFDDDVVSRASVRDAIEANYGGDDPDLPGKSFTNAYMLVYIKKSSINDVLCPVTEEDIPRHLRLRFEEEKSADAKKKKEKLEAHLFTELIVILEEHMYSYSGFDLFDPKILDEARRLKVEKKMTIDQLYTLFAEEFVS
;
A
#
# COMPACT_ATOMS: atom_id res chain seq x y z
N PHE A 1 15.96 -3.83 22.63
CA PHE A 1 15.79 -4.41 21.29
C PHE A 1 16.69 -3.64 20.33
N PHE A 2 17.96 -4.04 20.20
CA PHE A 2 18.86 -3.46 19.21
C PHE A 2 18.73 -4.27 17.93
N PHE A 3 17.95 -3.75 16.98
CA PHE A 3 18.03 -4.21 15.60
C PHE A 3 19.32 -3.62 15.01
N PHE A 4 20.33 -4.45 14.79
CA PHE A 4 21.48 -4.05 13.97
C PHE A 4 21.04 -4.11 12.50
N PHE A 5 20.55 -2.98 11.99
CA PHE A 5 20.42 -2.77 10.54
C PHE A 5 21.79 -2.31 10.03
N PHE A 6 22.51 -3.19 9.34
CA PHE A 6 23.66 -2.77 8.54
C PHE A 6 23.14 -2.11 7.26
N PHE A 7 23.12 -0.77 7.25
CA PHE A 7 22.87 0.00 6.04
C PHE A 7 24.16 0.15 5.26
N PHE A 8 24.27 -0.56 4.13
CA PHE A 8 25.30 -0.29 3.13
C PHE A 8 24.63 0.36 1.92
N PHE A 9 24.77 1.68 1.76
CA PHE A 9 24.41 2.36 0.51
C PHE A 9 25.54 2.17 -0.49
N PHE A 10 25.37 1.26 -1.46
CA PHE A 10 26.28 1.15 -2.61
C PHE A 10 25.55 1.55 -3.88
N PHE A 11 25.79 2.76 -4.37
CA PHE A 11 25.48 3.14 -5.75
C PHE A 11 26.73 2.90 -6.61
N PHE A 12 27.06 1.62 -6.82
CA PHE A 12 28.01 1.22 -7.84
C PHE A 12 27.37 0.09 -8.64
N PHE A 13 27.28 0.26 -9.96
CA PHE A 13 26.90 -0.82 -10.90
C PHE A 13 27.98 -1.90 -11.01
N CYS A 14 29.07 -1.76 -10.25
CA CYS A 14 30.09 -2.79 -10.10
C CYS A 14 29.51 -4.04 -9.45
N ARG A 15 30.02 -5.19 -9.87
CA ARG A 15 29.69 -6.47 -9.27
C ARG A 15 30.05 -6.45 -7.78
N PHE A 16 29.05 -6.68 -6.92
CA PHE A 16 29.23 -6.86 -5.49
C PHE A 16 28.51 -8.12 -5.04
N GLU A 17 29.29 -9.08 -4.56
CA GLU A 17 28.77 -10.38 -4.10
C GLU A 17 28.43 -10.31 -2.61
N PHE A 18 27.29 -10.89 -2.24
CA PHE A 18 26.86 -10.98 -0.85
C PHE A 18 26.43 -12.42 -0.51
N PRO A 19 26.96 -13.02 0.56
CA PRO A 19 26.69 -14.41 0.88
C PRO A 19 25.35 -14.58 1.59
N ALA A 20 24.71 -15.74 1.41
CA ALA A 20 23.49 -16.10 2.14
C ALA A 20 23.73 -16.28 3.65
N LEU A 21 24.93 -16.73 4.03
CA LEU A 21 25.40 -16.84 5.41
C LEU A 21 26.61 -15.93 5.58
N LEU A 22 26.48 -14.90 6.41
CA LEU A 22 27.52 -13.92 6.70
C LEU A 22 28.08 -14.19 8.11
N ASN A 23 29.36 -14.54 8.18
CA ASN A 23 30.08 -14.69 9.45
C ASN A 23 30.83 -13.41 9.78
N LEU A 24 30.50 -12.78 10.91
CA LEU A 24 31.13 -11.54 11.36
C LEU A 24 32.06 -11.72 12.56
N ASN A 25 32.40 -12.96 12.92
CA ASN A 25 33.22 -13.27 14.10
C ASN A 25 34.58 -12.55 14.10
N ALA A 26 35.16 -12.35 12.92
CA ALA A 26 36.47 -11.71 12.76
C ALA A 26 36.44 -10.20 13.00
N PHE A 27 35.26 -9.58 12.99
CA PHE A 27 35.09 -8.13 13.11
C PHE A 27 34.57 -7.68 14.48
N ILE A 28 34.42 -8.61 15.43
CA ILE A 28 34.01 -8.31 16.80
C ILE A 28 35.23 -8.30 17.70
N GLU A 29 35.30 -7.31 18.58
CA GLU A 29 36.35 -7.19 19.60
C GLU A 29 36.35 -8.41 20.54
N ASP A 30 37.54 -8.78 21.03
CA ASP A 30 37.77 -10.00 21.80
C ASP A 30 36.88 -10.14 23.06
N GLY A 31 36.38 -9.03 23.61
CA GLY A 31 35.52 -9.01 24.79
C GLY A 31 34.12 -9.60 24.59
N ASP A 32 33.62 -9.68 23.35
CA ASP A 32 32.24 -10.08 23.02
C ASP A 32 32.14 -11.41 22.26
N LYS A 33 33.21 -12.21 22.25
CA LYS A 33 33.29 -13.54 21.59
C LYS A 33 32.48 -14.66 22.26
N LYS A 34 31.45 -14.32 23.05
CA LYS A 34 30.66 -15.31 23.80
C LYS A 34 29.75 -16.16 22.90
N GLU A 35 29.38 -15.65 21.73
CA GLU A 35 28.50 -16.34 20.80
C GLU A 35 28.97 -16.21 19.35
N PRO A 36 28.71 -17.22 18.51
CA PRO A 36 28.94 -17.10 17.07
C PRO A 36 28.04 -16.01 16.47
N GLN A 37 28.67 -15.13 15.70
CA GLN A 37 28.10 -13.98 15.02
C GLN A 37 27.79 -14.36 13.57
N ASP A 38 26.97 -15.39 13.44
CA ASP A 38 26.45 -15.88 12.18
C ASP A 38 25.14 -15.18 11.85
N PHE A 39 25.07 -14.62 10.65
CA PHE A 39 23.90 -13.90 10.15
C PHE A 39 23.38 -14.54 8.88
N LEU A 40 22.07 -14.73 8.79
CA LEU A 40 21.39 -15.25 7.62
C LEU A 40 20.74 -14.11 6.84
N LEU A 41 20.89 -14.13 5.52
CA LEU A 41 20.24 -13.18 4.64
C LEU A 41 18.72 -13.39 4.65
N HIS A 42 18.00 -12.35 5.05
CA HIS A 42 16.54 -12.34 5.15
C HIS A 42 15.89 -11.65 3.96
N ALA A 43 16.39 -10.47 3.57
CA ALA A 43 15.84 -9.72 2.46
C ALA A 43 16.92 -9.05 1.61
N VAL A 44 16.64 -8.93 0.32
CA VAL A 44 17.46 -8.24 -0.68
C VAL A 44 16.59 -7.20 -1.34
N LEU A 45 16.87 -5.92 -1.07
CA LEU A 45 16.17 -4.81 -1.71
C LEU A 45 16.95 -4.42 -2.95
N VAL A 46 16.25 -4.40 -4.07
CA VAL A 46 16.82 -4.24 -5.40
C VAL A 46 16.24 -2.99 -6.02
N HIS A 47 17.12 -2.21 -6.63
CA HIS A 47 16.76 -1.04 -7.42
C HIS A 47 17.05 -1.36 -8.89
N SER A 48 16.05 -1.17 -9.75
CA SER A 48 16.20 -1.29 -11.19
C SER A 48 16.03 0.08 -11.82
N GLY A 49 17.12 0.73 -12.22
CA GLY A 49 17.08 2.07 -12.80
C GLY A 49 18.33 2.90 -12.52
N ASP A 50 18.24 4.18 -12.87
CA ASP A 50 19.32 5.15 -12.71
C ASP A 50 18.98 6.18 -11.61
N PHE A 51 19.88 7.11 -11.33
CA PHE A 51 19.69 8.18 -10.34
C PHE A 51 18.39 8.99 -10.56
N HIS A 52 17.99 9.21 -11.80
CA HIS A 52 16.81 10.02 -12.14
C HIS A 52 15.47 9.29 -11.93
N GLY A 53 15.50 7.98 -11.75
CA GLY A 53 14.30 7.18 -11.61
C GLY A 53 14.57 5.69 -11.78
N GLY A 54 13.83 4.90 -11.02
CA GLY A 54 13.89 3.45 -11.08
C GLY A 54 12.73 2.80 -10.34
N HIS A 55 12.74 1.47 -10.37
CA HIS A 55 11.74 0.60 -9.77
C HIS A 55 12.34 -0.19 -8.62
N TYR A 56 11.60 -0.28 -7.51
CA TYR A 56 12.05 -0.96 -6.31
C TYR A 56 11.32 -2.29 -6.15
N VAL A 57 12.09 -3.35 -6.04
CA VAL A 57 11.56 -4.69 -5.73
C VAL A 57 12.31 -5.26 -4.54
N VAL A 58 11.65 -6.12 -3.77
CA VAL A 58 12.29 -6.79 -2.64
C VAL A 58 12.12 -8.30 -2.73
N PHE A 59 13.23 -9.01 -2.53
CA PHE A 59 13.22 -10.46 -2.35
C PHE A 59 13.28 -10.75 -0.86
N ILE A 60 12.36 -11.56 -0.34
CA ILE A 60 12.32 -11.92 1.07
C ILE A 60 12.32 -13.45 1.18
N ASN A 61 13.21 -13.98 2.03
CA ASN A 61 13.17 -15.37 2.44
C ASN A 61 12.14 -15.54 3.56
N THR A 62 11.05 -16.21 3.25
CA THR A 62 9.93 -16.45 4.17
C THR A 62 10.17 -17.60 5.15
N ASN A 63 11.29 -18.34 5.01
CA ASN A 63 11.59 -19.51 5.82
C ASN A 63 13.08 -19.59 6.18
N LEU A 64 13.55 -18.68 7.06
CA LEU A 64 14.96 -18.66 7.48
C LEU A 64 15.35 -19.85 8.38
N GLY A 65 14.40 -20.45 9.10
CA GLY A 65 14.65 -21.60 9.98
C GLY A 65 14.75 -22.94 9.26
N GLY A 66 14.58 -22.98 7.94
CA GLY A 66 14.54 -24.22 7.17
C GLY A 66 15.04 -24.05 5.73
N PRO A 67 14.56 -24.85 4.76
CA PRO A 67 14.96 -24.67 3.37
C PRO A 67 14.53 -23.28 2.87
N PRO A 68 15.42 -22.55 2.17
CA PRO A 68 15.15 -21.17 1.77
C PRO A 68 13.95 -21.10 0.83
N LYS A 69 13.00 -20.21 1.15
CA LYS A 69 11.80 -19.96 0.35
C LYS A 69 11.74 -18.49 0.01
N TRP A 70 12.32 -18.15 -1.13
CA TRP A 70 12.37 -16.78 -1.63
C TRP A 70 11.07 -16.41 -2.35
N CYS A 71 10.58 -15.22 -2.05
CA CYS A 71 9.48 -14.58 -2.76
C CYS A 71 9.95 -13.20 -3.22
N LYS A 72 9.61 -12.84 -4.47
CA LYS A 72 9.73 -11.49 -5.01
C LYS A 72 8.44 -10.74 -4.73
N PHE A 73 8.57 -9.59 -4.06
CA PHE A 73 7.51 -8.63 -3.83
C PHE A 73 7.74 -7.45 -4.78
N ASP A 74 6.82 -7.28 -5.71
CA ASP A 74 6.85 -6.32 -6.79
C ASP A 74 5.51 -5.57 -6.77
N ASP A 75 5.45 -4.50 -5.99
CA ASP A 75 4.24 -3.74 -5.66
C ASP A 75 3.04 -4.63 -5.23
N ASP A 76 2.04 -4.77 -6.10
CA ASP A 76 0.82 -5.54 -5.86
C ASP A 76 0.95 -7.03 -6.21
N VAL A 77 2.09 -7.44 -6.79
CA VAL A 77 2.35 -8.80 -7.24
C VAL A 77 3.40 -9.48 -6.34
N VAL A 78 3.02 -10.63 -5.78
CA VAL A 78 3.93 -11.51 -5.04
C VAL A 78 4.14 -12.81 -5.81
N SER A 79 5.38 -13.16 -6.09
CA SER A 79 5.75 -14.37 -6.83
C SER A 79 6.88 -15.14 -6.15
N ARG A 80 6.98 -16.45 -6.41
CA ARG A 80 8.09 -17.27 -5.91
C ARG A 80 9.34 -16.98 -6.73
N ALA A 81 10.49 -16.93 -6.07
CA ALA A 81 11.79 -16.71 -6.70
C ALA A 81 12.76 -17.84 -6.34
N SER A 82 13.73 -18.10 -7.21
CA SER A 82 14.84 -18.99 -6.86
C SER A 82 15.89 -18.24 -6.02
N VAL A 83 16.77 -18.98 -5.34
CA VAL A 83 17.93 -18.39 -4.64
C VAL A 83 18.81 -17.60 -5.60
N ARG A 84 18.96 -18.11 -6.83
CA ARG A 84 19.72 -17.47 -7.90
C ARG A 84 19.12 -16.11 -8.28
N ASP A 85 17.80 -16.03 -8.42
CA ASP A 85 17.11 -14.78 -8.77
C ASP A 85 17.14 -13.77 -7.61
N ALA A 86 17.08 -14.24 -6.37
CA ALA A 86 17.09 -13.38 -5.19
C ALA A 86 18.49 -12.85 -4.85
N ILE A 87 19.54 -13.64 -5.08
CA ILE A 87 20.92 -13.33 -4.66
C ILE A 87 21.82 -13.07 -5.87
N GLU A 88 22.14 -14.12 -6.64
CA GLU A 88 23.16 -14.07 -7.69
C GLU A 88 22.83 -13.08 -8.82
N ALA A 89 21.55 -12.99 -9.20
CA ALA A 89 21.08 -12.09 -10.24
C ALA A 89 21.16 -10.61 -9.83
N ASN A 90 21.32 -10.31 -8.53
CA ASN A 90 21.33 -8.96 -7.98
C ASN A 90 22.74 -8.49 -7.56
N TYR A 91 23.79 -9.21 -7.92
CA TYR A 91 25.17 -8.79 -7.68
C TYR A 91 25.59 -7.58 -8.52
N GLY A 92 24.89 -7.30 -9.63
CA GLY A 92 25.29 -6.26 -10.58
C GLY A 92 26.52 -6.64 -11.42
N GLY A 93 27.15 -5.65 -12.05
CA GLY A 93 28.29 -5.84 -12.95
C GLY A 93 27.95 -6.47 -14.29
N ASP A 94 26.70 -6.37 -14.73
CA ASP A 94 26.30 -6.72 -16.09
C ASP A 94 26.92 -5.74 -17.10
N ASP A 95 27.39 -6.30 -18.22
CA ASP A 95 28.09 -5.56 -19.27
C ASP A 95 27.17 -4.49 -19.89
N PRO A 96 27.54 -3.19 -19.86
CA PRO A 96 26.73 -2.11 -20.42
C PRO A 96 26.51 -2.24 -21.94
N ASP A 97 27.32 -3.04 -22.63
CA ASP A 97 27.23 -3.25 -24.09
C ASP A 97 26.18 -4.30 -24.49
N LEU A 98 25.52 -4.96 -23.53
CA LEU A 98 24.43 -5.90 -23.77
C LEU A 98 23.06 -5.17 -23.80
N PRO A 99 22.45 -4.94 -24.98
CA PRO A 99 21.20 -4.22 -25.08
C PRO A 99 20.06 -4.98 -24.39
N GLY A 100 19.39 -4.31 -23.45
CA GLY A 100 18.16 -4.80 -22.81
C GLY A 100 18.28 -5.27 -21.36
N LYS A 101 19.46 -5.20 -20.73
CA LYS A 101 19.59 -5.45 -19.29
C LYS A 101 19.45 -4.15 -18.50
N SER A 102 18.36 -4.04 -17.76
CA SER A 102 18.14 -2.95 -16.81
C SER A 102 19.20 -2.98 -15.73
N PHE A 103 19.74 -1.81 -15.39
CA PHE A 103 20.66 -1.60 -14.30
C PHE A 103 20.02 -2.00 -12.97
N THR A 104 20.12 -3.28 -12.63
CA THR A 104 19.41 -3.90 -11.53
C THR A 104 20.43 -4.45 -10.55
N ASN A 105 20.49 -3.86 -9.36
CA ASN A 105 21.43 -4.25 -8.32
C ASN A 105 20.78 -4.19 -6.94
N ALA A 106 21.28 -5.04 -6.05
CA ALA A 106 20.94 -4.93 -4.64
C ALA A 106 21.53 -3.64 -4.07
N TYR A 107 20.70 -2.80 -3.46
CA TYR A 107 21.16 -1.57 -2.80
C TYR A 107 21.08 -1.65 -1.27
N MET A 108 20.29 -2.57 -0.73
CA MET A 108 20.20 -2.80 0.71
C MET A 108 19.98 -4.30 1.00
N LEU A 109 20.71 -4.80 2.00
CA LEU A 109 20.64 -6.19 2.45
C LEU A 109 20.19 -6.24 3.90
N VAL A 110 19.26 -7.13 4.20
CA VAL A 110 18.77 -7.36 5.57
C VAL A 110 19.24 -8.72 6.03
N TYR A 111 20.03 -8.73 7.09
CA TYR A 111 20.57 -9.93 7.72
C TYR A 111 19.98 -10.09 9.13
N ILE A 112 19.71 -11.32 9.54
CA ILE A 112 19.21 -11.66 10.88
C ILE A 112 20.21 -12.59 11.56
N LYS A 113 20.56 -12.29 12.82
CA LYS A 113 21.45 -13.13 13.63
C LYS A 113 20.82 -14.50 13.84
N LYS A 114 21.55 -15.57 13.52
CA LYS A 114 21.06 -16.95 13.53
C LYS A 114 20.50 -17.39 14.88
N SER A 115 21.11 -16.94 15.98
CA SER A 115 20.66 -17.25 17.34
C SER A 115 19.31 -16.60 17.71
N SER A 116 18.95 -15.48 17.08
CA SER A 116 17.77 -14.67 17.42
C SER A 116 16.63 -14.79 16.40
N ILE A 117 16.73 -15.74 15.46
CA ILE A 117 15.71 -15.93 14.41
C ILE A 117 14.33 -16.19 15.00
N ASN A 118 14.24 -17.03 16.03
CA ASN A 118 12.94 -17.41 16.61
C ASN A 118 12.28 -16.23 17.35
N ASP A 119 13.08 -15.31 17.89
CA ASP A 119 12.57 -14.13 18.58
C ASP A 119 12.11 -13.06 17.57
N VAL A 120 12.91 -12.86 16.51
CA VAL A 120 12.65 -11.83 15.49
C VAL A 120 11.54 -12.24 14.53
N LEU A 121 11.49 -13.52 14.14
CA LEU A 121 10.51 -14.07 13.21
C LEU A 121 9.50 -14.97 13.92
N CYS A 122 9.10 -14.59 15.14
CA CYS A 122 8.07 -15.30 15.87
C CYS A 122 6.73 -15.25 15.11
N PRO A 123 5.92 -16.32 15.13
CA PRO A 123 4.59 -16.30 14.55
C PRO A 123 3.72 -15.24 15.23
N VAL A 124 3.12 -14.36 14.44
CA VAL A 124 2.14 -13.38 14.93
C VAL A 124 0.73 -13.95 14.72
N THR A 125 -0.03 -14.04 15.80
CA THR A 125 -1.41 -14.55 15.84
C THR A 125 -2.41 -13.40 16.02
N GLU A 126 -3.70 -13.68 15.87
CA GLU A 126 -4.74 -12.68 16.12
C GLU A 126 -4.80 -12.20 17.58
N GLU A 127 -4.33 -13.01 18.51
CA GLU A 127 -4.32 -12.70 19.94
C GLU A 127 -3.25 -11.66 20.29
N ASP A 128 -2.19 -11.57 19.47
CA ASP A 128 -1.13 -10.58 19.60
C ASP A 128 -1.57 -9.18 19.16
N ILE A 129 -2.72 -9.08 18.45
CA ILE A 129 -3.26 -7.83 17.94
C ILE A 129 -4.27 -7.26 18.95
N PRO A 130 -4.01 -6.08 19.55
CA PRO A 130 -4.92 -5.46 20.51
C PRO A 130 -6.35 -5.31 19.97
N ARG A 131 -7.34 -5.74 20.78
CA ARG A 131 -8.76 -5.74 20.39
C ARG A 131 -9.27 -4.38 19.89
N HIS A 132 -8.84 -3.28 20.51
CA HIS A 132 -9.28 -1.94 20.11
C HIS A 132 -8.82 -1.56 18.69
N LEU A 133 -7.65 -2.04 18.25
CA LEU A 133 -7.17 -1.83 16.88
C LEU A 133 -7.99 -2.66 15.89
N ARG A 134 -8.29 -3.92 16.23
CA ARG A 134 -9.14 -4.78 15.40
C ARG A 134 -10.50 -4.15 15.13
N LEU A 135 -11.19 -3.71 16.19
CA LEU A 135 -12.51 -3.07 16.07
C LEU A 135 -12.44 -1.82 15.19
N ARG A 136 -11.45 -0.96 15.43
CA ARG A 136 -11.26 0.25 14.63
C ARG A 136 -11.04 -0.05 13.15
N PHE A 137 -10.19 -1.02 12.81
CA PHE A 137 -9.95 -1.39 11.41
C PHE A 137 -11.16 -2.05 10.74
N GLU A 138 -11.96 -2.82 11.49
CA GLU A 138 -13.22 -3.37 10.99
C GLU A 138 -14.24 -2.26 10.68
N GLU A 139 -14.36 -1.27 11.57
CA GLU A 139 -15.21 -0.08 11.37
C GLU A 139 -14.76 0.74 10.16
N GLU A 140 -13.45 1.02 10.03
CA GLU A 140 -12.86 1.73 8.89
C GLU A 140 -13.14 0.97 7.57
N LYS A 141 -12.92 -0.35 7.54
CA LYS A 141 -13.21 -1.19 6.37
C LYS A 141 -14.69 -1.19 6.00
N SER A 142 -15.59 -1.24 6.98
CA SER A 142 -17.04 -1.17 6.75
C SER A 142 -17.46 0.21 6.21
N ALA A 143 -16.89 1.28 6.75
CA ALA A 143 -17.16 2.64 6.29
C ALA A 143 -16.68 2.84 4.84
N ASP A 144 -15.49 2.35 4.49
CA ASP A 144 -14.95 2.43 3.14
C ASP A 144 -15.76 1.57 2.15
N ALA A 145 -16.21 0.39 2.56
CA ALA A 145 -17.11 -0.44 1.77
C ALA A 145 -18.45 0.28 1.50
N LYS A 146 -19.02 0.94 2.52
CA LYS A 146 -20.24 1.73 2.38
C LYS A 146 -20.03 2.91 1.42
N LYS A 147 -18.96 3.69 1.58
CA LYS A 147 -18.63 4.81 0.66
C LYS A 147 -18.42 4.33 -0.77
N LYS A 148 -17.72 3.20 -0.95
CA LYS A 148 -17.49 2.61 -2.27
C LYS A 148 -18.82 2.17 -2.91
N LYS A 149 -19.71 1.56 -2.13
CA LYS A 149 -21.07 1.20 -2.58
C LYS A 149 -21.87 2.44 -2.97
N GLU A 150 -21.91 3.48 -2.13
CA GLU A 150 -22.60 4.73 -2.44
C GLU A 150 -22.06 5.40 -3.70
N LYS A 151 -20.74 5.40 -3.91
CA LYS A 151 -20.12 5.94 -5.14
C LYS A 151 -20.49 5.11 -6.38
N LEU A 152 -20.55 3.79 -6.24
CA LEU A 152 -21.00 2.90 -7.31
C LEU A 152 -22.49 3.12 -7.62
N GLU A 153 -23.32 3.38 -6.62
CA GLU A 153 -24.77 3.59 -6.79
C GLU A 153 -25.12 5.04 -7.13
N ALA A 154 -24.20 6.00 -6.96
CA ALA A 154 -24.44 7.43 -7.20
C ALA A 154 -24.97 7.73 -8.61
N HIS A 155 -24.52 6.97 -9.62
CA HIS A 155 -24.98 7.13 -10.99
C HIS A 155 -26.47 6.79 -11.20
N LEU A 156 -27.09 6.05 -10.27
CA LEU A 156 -28.53 5.67 -10.30
C LEU A 156 -29.45 6.80 -9.82
N PHE A 157 -28.89 7.80 -9.13
CA PHE A 157 -29.64 8.91 -8.54
C PHE A 157 -29.38 10.21 -9.31
N THR A 158 -30.32 11.13 -9.22
CA THR A 158 -30.18 12.52 -9.68
C THR A 158 -30.69 13.46 -8.60
N GLU A 159 -30.16 14.68 -8.56
CA GLU A 159 -30.72 15.75 -7.74
C GLU A 159 -31.76 16.52 -8.55
N LEU A 160 -32.91 16.78 -7.94
CA LEU A 160 -33.91 17.73 -8.39
C LEU A 160 -33.86 18.95 -7.48
N ILE A 161 -33.73 20.13 -8.07
CA ILE A 161 -33.81 21.40 -7.35
C ILE A 161 -35.26 21.88 -7.46
N VAL A 162 -35.90 22.10 -6.32
CA VAL A 162 -37.30 22.52 -6.27
C VAL A 162 -37.36 24.01 -5.95
N ILE A 163 -37.98 24.78 -6.84
CA ILE A 163 -38.19 26.22 -6.68
C ILE A 163 -39.69 26.46 -6.52
N LEU A 164 -40.08 26.99 -5.37
CA LEU A 164 -41.46 27.34 -5.03
C LEU A 164 -41.75 28.82 -5.31
N GLU A 165 -43.02 29.19 -5.40
CA GLU A 165 -43.46 30.55 -5.70
C GLU A 165 -42.93 31.60 -4.71
N GLU A 166 -42.72 31.21 -3.45
CA GLU A 166 -42.15 32.08 -2.41
C GLU A 166 -40.77 32.64 -2.78
N HIS A 167 -39.98 31.86 -3.51
CA HIS A 167 -38.66 32.25 -4.00
C HIS A 167 -38.72 33.21 -5.20
N MET A 168 -39.88 33.32 -5.84
CA MET A 168 -40.09 34.17 -7.01
C MET A 168 -40.57 35.57 -6.63
N TYR A 169 -41.33 35.72 -5.53
CA TYR A 169 -41.91 37.02 -5.14
C TYR A 169 -40.88 38.11 -4.83
N SER A 170 -39.68 37.74 -4.38
CA SER A 170 -38.63 38.69 -4.00
C SER A 170 -37.75 39.14 -5.16
N TYR A 171 -37.91 38.58 -6.36
CA TYR A 171 -37.03 38.85 -7.48
C TYR A 171 -37.64 39.84 -8.47
N SER A 172 -36.94 40.96 -8.72
CA SER A 172 -37.37 42.02 -9.63
C SER A 172 -36.46 42.17 -10.86
N GLY A 173 -35.67 41.13 -11.18
CA GLY A 173 -34.72 41.12 -12.28
C GLY A 173 -35.27 40.53 -13.58
N PHE A 174 -34.37 40.05 -14.43
CA PHE A 174 -34.69 39.32 -15.66
C PHE A 174 -34.73 37.81 -15.38
N ASP A 175 -35.66 37.07 -15.98
CA ASP A 175 -36.05 35.67 -15.67
C ASP A 175 -36.92 35.47 -14.42
N LEU A 176 -37.28 34.21 -14.12
CA LEU A 176 -38.27 33.84 -13.10
C LEU A 176 -37.75 33.93 -11.65
N PHE A 177 -36.44 33.82 -11.43
CA PHE A 177 -35.81 33.83 -10.10
C PHE A 177 -34.32 34.22 -10.20
N ASP A 178 -33.71 34.67 -9.10
CA ASP A 178 -32.26 34.93 -9.02
C ASP A 178 -31.49 33.60 -9.02
N PRO A 179 -30.52 33.37 -9.93
CA PRO A 179 -29.70 32.16 -9.94
C PRO A 179 -29.03 31.83 -8.59
N LYS A 180 -28.78 32.82 -7.72
CA LYS A 180 -28.23 32.59 -6.37
C LYS A 180 -29.15 31.75 -5.49
N ILE A 181 -30.45 31.74 -5.76
CA ILE A 181 -31.42 30.91 -5.04
C ILE A 181 -31.13 29.42 -5.25
N LEU A 182 -30.46 29.01 -6.33
CA LEU A 182 -30.11 27.59 -6.56
C LEU A 182 -29.15 27.02 -5.51
N ASP A 183 -28.39 27.89 -4.83
CA ASP A 183 -27.50 27.48 -3.74
C ASP A 183 -28.27 27.23 -2.44
N GLU A 184 -29.37 27.96 -2.22
CA GLU A 184 -30.24 27.87 -1.03
C GLU A 184 -31.46 26.96 -1.25
N ALA A 185 -31.80 26.67 -2.50
CA ALA A 185 -32.98 25.92 -2.89
C ALA A 185 -32.88 24.46 -2.43
N ARG A 186 -34.05 23.94 -2.07
CA ARG A 186 -34.19 22.57 -1.56
C ARG A 186 -33.87 21.56 -2.66
N ARG A 187 -33.03 20.58 -2.31
CA ARG A 187 -32.55 19.53 -3.23
C ARG A 187 -33.12 18.19 -2.80
N LEU A 188 -33.74 17.49 -3.74
CA LEU A 188 -34.26 16.14 -3.55
C LEU A 188 -33.44 15.16 -4.37
N LYS A 189 -32.87 14.16 -3.71
CA LYS A 189 -32.17 13.07 -4.39
C LYS A 189 -33.19 11.99 -4.76
N VAL A 190 -33.40 11.76 -6.05
CA VAL A 190 -34.37 10.80 -6.58
C VAL A 190 -33.71 9.76 -7.47
N GLU A 191 -34.28 8.56 -7.55
CA GLU A 191 -33.83 7.53 -8.47
C GLU A 191 -34.16 7.90 -9.92
N LYS A 192 -33.21 7.74 -10.85
CA LYS A 192 -33.42 8.07 -12.27
C LYS A 192 -34.51 7.24 -12.95
N LYS A 193 -34.82 6.05 -12.41
CA LYS A 193 -35.86 5.15 -12.92
C LYS A 193 -37.25 5.41 -12.30
N MET A 194 -37.35 6.35 -11.36
CA MET A 194 -38.62 6.68 -10.70
C MET A 194 -39.62 7.20 -11.73
N THR A 195 -40.85 6.71 -11.65
CA THR A 195 -41.94 7.20 -12.52
C THR A 195 -42.45 8.55 -12.02
N ILE A 196 -43.09 9.32 -12.92
CA ILE A 196 -43.67 10.62 -12.57
C ILE A 196 -44.70 10.50 -11.43
N ASP A 197 -45.50 9.44 -11.39
CA ASP A 197 -46.48 9.18 -10.33
C ASP A 197 -45.85 9.01 -8.94
N GLN A 198 -44.77 8.23 -8.88
CA GLN A 198 -43.97 8.06 -7.67
C GLN A 198 -43.31 9.36 -7.23
N LEU A 199 -42.87 10.18 -8.20
CA LEU A 199 -42.30 11.49 -7.91
C LEU A 199 -43.34 12.43 -7.30
N TYR A 200 -44.57 12.47 -7.84
CA TYR A 200 -45.67 13.26 -7.25
C TYR A 200 -46.01 12.81 -5.83
N THR A 201 -46.02 11.50 -5.57
CA THR A 201 -46.25 10.97 -4.23
C THR A 201 -45.17 11.44 -3.26
N LEU A 202 -43.89 11.36 -3.67
CA LEU A 202 -42.76 11.83 -2.87
C LEU A 202 -42.84 13.34 -2.58
N PHE A 203 -43.23 14.15 -3.58
CA PHE A 203 -43.42 15.59 -3.39
C PHE A 203 -44.58 15.91 -2.45
N ALA A 204 -45.67 15.15 -2.51
CA ALA A 204 -46.80 15.32 -1.60
C ALA A 204 -46.40 15.04 -0.14
N GLU A 205 -45.58 14.02 0.12
CA GLU A 205 -45.10 13.72 1.47
C GLU A 205 -44.13 14.78 2.02
N GLU A 206 -43.23 15.27 1.18
CA GLU A 206 -42.15 16.20 1.58
C GLU A 206 -42.59 17.67 1.71
N PHE A 207 -43.67 18.09 1.05
CA PHE A 207 -44.09 19.51 1.00
C PHE A 207 -45.50 19.80 1.54
N VAL A 208 -46.26 18.78 1.96
CA VAL A 208 -47.65 18.95 2.45
C VAL A 208 -47.78 18.70 3.97
N SER A 209 -46.70 18.45 4.71
CA SER A 209 -46.67 18.41 6.19
C SER A 209 -46.35 19.76 6.80
#